data_AF-A0A935GD60-F1
#
_entry.id   AF-A0A935GD60-F1
#
_cell.length_a   1.000
_cell.length_b   1.000
_cell.length_c   1.000
_cell.angle_alpha   90.00
_cell.angle_beta   90.00
_cell.angle_gamma   90.00
#
_symmetry.space_group_name_H-M   'P 1'
#
loop_
_entity.id
_entity.type
_entity.pdbx_description
1 polymer ?
#
loop_
_entity_poly.entity_id
_entity_poly.type
_entity_poly.pdbx_seq_one_letter_code
_entity_poly.pdbx_strand_id
1 'polypeptide(L)'
;MIIHPNIQDQIKEWQELGIIDDLFSIDEIIGNDLMGEHLSEKYRHLPIDTKYFKDLELEILGLFDDLDNSLDGWLIKSENYQALNTILPKFKEKVQTIYIDPPFNKEQDADYFYSANKKIHHWATILENRLKLAKDWLNEKGSIFVRCDYNGNWIVRPLMDEIFGSVNFRKDGDKV
;
A
#
# COMPACT_ATOMS: atom_id res chain seq x y z
N MET A 1 -20.29 16.14 9.95
CA MET A 1 -19.26 15.23 10.54
C MET A 1 -18.96 15.50 12.00
N ILE A 2 -18.55 16.71 12.40
CA ILE A 2 -18.14 17.03 13.78
C ILE A 2 -19.24 16.76 14.83
N ILE A 3 -20.50 16.89 14.45
CA ILE A 3 -21.66 16.59 15.31
C ILE A 3 -22.15 15.13 15.24
N HIS A 4 -21.50 14.28 14.44
CA HIS A 4 -21.96 12.92 14.18
C HIS A 4 -21.76 12.03 15.42
N PRO A 5 -22.71 11.14 15.79
CA PRO A 5 -22.60 10.31 17.00
C PRO A 5 -21.29 9.50 17.08
N ASN A 6 -20.80 9.00 15.94
CA ASN A 6 -19.59 8.16 15.88
C ASN A 6 -18.28 8.95 15.82
N ILE A 7 -18.30 10.29 15.93
CA ILE A 7 -17.08 11.11 15.86
C ILE A 7 -16.09 10.79 16.98
N GLN A 8 -16.59 10.32 18.13
CA GLN A 8 -15.74 9.95 19.26
C GLN A 8 -14.89 8.72 18.95
N ASP A 9 -15.40 7.76 18.17
CA ASP A 9 -14.63 6.60 17.74
C ASP A 9 -13.52 7.01 16.76
N GLN A 10 -13.79 7.97 15.87
CA GLN A 10 -12.79 8.54 14.97
C GLN A 10 -11.68 9.29 15.73
N ILE A 11 -12.04 10.08 16.75
CA ILE A 11 -11.07 10.79 17.59
C ILE A 11 -10.17 9.80 18.33
N LYS A 12 -10.77 8.74 18.89
CA LYS A 12 -10.02 7.68 19.55
C LYS A 12 -9.02 7.00 18.60
N GLU A 13 -9.43 6.71 17.36
CA GLU A 13 -8.50 6.18 16.35
C GLU A 13 -7.35 7.16 16.07
N TRP A 14 -7.62 8.46 15.93
CA TRP A 14 -6.57 9.44 15.70
C TRP A 14 -5.55 9.48 16.85
N GLN A 15 -6.00 9.33 18.10
CA GLN A 15 -5.12 9.23 19.26
C GLN A 15 -4.29 7.94 19.23
N GLU A 16 -4.91 6.80 18.94
CA GLU A 16 -4.22 5.50 18.84
C GLU A 16 -3.15 5.49 17.72
N LEU A 17 -3.40 6.19 16.62
CA LEU A 17 -2.46 6.35 15.51
C LEU A 17 -1.41 7.46 15.74
N GLY A 18 -1.51 8.21 16.84
CA GLY A 18 -0.61 9.33 17.15
C GLY A 18 -0.75 10.53 16.21
N ILE A 19 -1.91 10.68 15.57
CA ILE A 19 -2.23 11.82 14.69
C ILE A 19 -2.54 13.07 15.53
N ILE A 20 -3.18 12.88 16.69
CA ILE A 20 -3.49 13.92 17.67
C ILE A 20 -3.04 13.47 19.07
N ASP A 21 -2.96 14.41 20.00
CA ASP A 21 -2.62 14.14 21.40
C ASP A 21 -3.88 13.90 22.28
N ASP A 22 -3.63 13.48 23.53
CA ASP A 22 -4.69 13.22 24.52
C ASP A 22 -5.42 14.50 24.99
N LEU A 23 -4.87 15.68 24.70
CA LEU A 23 -5.42 16.98 25.08
C LEU A 23 -6.33 17.57 23.98
N PHE A 24 -6.39 16.92 22.83
CA PHE A 24 -7.18 17.37 21.69
C PHE A 24 -8.66 17.56 22.02
N SER A 25 -9.18 18.75 21.71
CA SER A 25 -10.62 19.03 21.67
C SER A 25 -11.12 19.17 20.22
N ILE A 26 -12.30 18.61 19.97
CA ILE A 26 -12.96 18.69 18.66
C ILE A 26 -13.25 20.14 18.22
N ASP A 27 -13.45 21.04 19.18
CA ASP A 27 -13.68 22.46 18.91
C ASP A 27 -12.46 23.13 18.28
N GLU A 28 -11.25 22.55 18.43
CA GLU A 28 -10.04 23.09 17.82
C GLU A 28 -9.99 22.89 16.29
N ILE A 29 -10.84 22.02 15.73
CA ILE A 29 -10.93 21.81 14.28
C ILE A 29 -11.48 23.08 13.60
N ILE A 30 -12.39 23.79 14.26
CA ILE A 30 -12.98 25.03 13.75
C ILE A 30 -12.34 26.22 14.47
N GLY A 31 -11.49 26.94 13.76
CA GLY A 31 -10.98 28.24 14.20
C GLY A 31 -12.06 29.30 14.06
N ASN A 32 -12.08 30.26 14.99
CA ASN A 32 -12.92 31.44 14.90
C ASN A 32 -12.03 32.68 14.96
N ASP A 33 -12.06 33.49 13.90
CA ASP A 33 -11.33 34.75 13.82
C ASP A 33 -12.24 35.91 13.38
N LEU A 34 -11.64 37.08 13.14
CA LEU A 34 -12.38 38.27 12.70
C LEU A 34 -13.05 38.10 11.31
N MET A 35 -12.71 37.06 10.56
CA MET A 35 -13.32 36.70 9.27
C MET A 35 -14.39 35.60 9.40
N GLY A 36 -14.59 35.04 10.60
CA GLY A 36 -15.61 34.06 10.92
C GLY A 36 -15.04 32.67 11.24
N GLU A 37 -15.92 31.67 11.19
CA GLU A 37 -15.55 30.26 11.39
C GLU A 37 -14.81 29.73 10.16
N HIS A 38 -13.64 29.13 10.38
CA HIS A 38 -12.82 28.52 9.34
C HIS A 38 -12.16 27.24 9.86
N LEU A 39 -11.72 26.38 8.95
CA LEU A 39 -11.03 25.16 9.34
C LEU A 39 -9.60 25.49 9.80
N SER A 40 -9.24 25.05 11.00
CA SER A 40 -7.91 25.23 11.58
C SER A 40 -6.82 24.68 10.65
N GLU A 41 -5.79 25.49 10.39
CA GLU A 41 -4.66 25.09 9.52
C GLU A 41 -3.97 23.82 10.04
N LYS A 42 -3.90 23.67 11.37
CA LYS A 42 -3.28 22.51 12.04
C LYS A 42 -4.02 21.20 11.72
N TYR A 43 -5.34 21.25 11.58
CA TYR A 43 -6.20 20.07 11.52
C TYR A 43 -6.92 19.89 10.18
N ARG A 44 -6.63 20.75 9.19
CA ARG A 44 -7.27 20.69 7.86
C ARG A 44 -7.05 19.36 7.13
N HIS A 45 -5.97 18.66 7.43
CA HIS A 45 -5.60 17.40 6.80
C HIS A 45 -5.85 16.18 7.69
N LEU A 46 -6.68 16.30 8.74
CA LEU A 46 -7.05 15.14 9.55
C LEU A 46 -7.76 14.10 8.67
N PRO A 47 -7.27 12.85 8.63
CA PRO A 47 -7.87 11.82 7.78
C PRO A 47 -9.20 11.36 8.37
N ILE A 48 -10.18 11.09 7.51
CA ILE A 48 -11.46 10.51 7.92
C ILE A 48 -11.50 9.04 7.53
N ASP A 49 -11.80 8.16 8.48
CA ASP A 49 -12.10 6.75 8.20
C ASP A 49 -13.60 6.55 8.02
N THR A 50 -14.00 6.20 6.79
CA THR A 50 -15.41 5.97 6.44
C THR A 50 -16.01 4.78 7.18
N LYS A 51 -15.22 3.92 7.85
CA LYS A 51 -15.76 2.84 8.69
C LYS A 51 -16.70 3.34 9.79
N TYR A 52 -16.50 4.57 10.28
CA TYR A 52 -17.34 5.17 11.33
C TYR A 52 -18.50 6.01 10.78
N PHE A 53 -18.47 6.37 9.50
CA PHE A 53 -19.42 7.28 8.86
C PHE A 53 -20.04 6.63 7.60
N LYS A 54 -20.50 5.38 7.74
CA LYS A 54 -21.06 4.60 6.62
C LYS A 54 -22.31 5.23 5.99
N ASP A 55 -23.06 5.97 6.78
CA ASP A 55 -24.20 6.78 6.34
C ASP A 55 -23.78 7.97 5.46
N LEU A 56 -22.59 8.52 5.67
CA LEU A 56 -22.04 9.65 4.91
C LEU A 56 -21.12 9.24 3.76
N GLU A 57 -20.84 7.94 3.60
CA GLU A 57 -19.84 7.44 2.64
C GLU A 57 -20.13 7.92 1.20
N LEU A 58 -21.39 7.83 0.75
CA LEU A 58 -21.78 8.28 -0.59
C LEU A 58 -21.72 9.80 -0.74
N GLU A 59 -22.07 10.55 0.30
CA GLU A 59 -21.99 12.01 0.29
C GLU A 59 -20.53 12.47 0.18
N ILE A 60 -19.64 11.84 0.95
CA ILE A 60 -18.19 12.11 0.90
C ILE A 60 -17.63 11.78 -0.48
N LEU A 61 -17.95 10.60 -1.03
CA LEU A 61 -17.50 10.21 -2.37
C LEU A 61 -18.06 11.16 -3.45
N GLY A 62 -19.26 11.69 -3.26
CA GLY A 62 -19.89 12.66 -4.15
C GLY A 62 -19.26 14.05 -4.13
N LEU A 63 -18.36 14.36 -3.20
CA LEU A 63 -17.60 15.62 -3.19
C LEU A 63 -16.50 15.65 -4.25
N PHE A 64 -16.20 14.52 -4.89
CA PHE A 64 -15.15 14.38 -5.90
C PHE A 64 -15.76 14.18 -7.29
N ASP A 65 -15.45 15.06 -8.23
CA ASP A 65 -15.89 14.92 -9.63
C ASP A 65 -15.21 13.72 -10.31
N ASP A 66 -13.91 13.55 -10.06
CA ASP A 66 -13.11 12.43 -10.52
C ASP A 66 -12.23 11.94 -9.37
N LEU A 67 -12.68 10.86 -8.74
CA LEU A 67 -11.99 10.26 -7.61
C LEU A 67 -10.59 9.78 -8.00
N ASP A 68 -10.38 9.26 -9.21
CA ASP A 68 -9.09 8.72 -9.63
C ASP A 68 -8.04 9.82 -9.75
N ASN A 69 -8.42 10.97 -10.29
CA ASN A 69 -7.55 12.13 -10.43
C ASN A 69 -7.38 12.92 -9.12
N SER A 70 -8.29 12.75 -8.16
CA SER A 70 -8.22 13.42 -6.86
C SER A 70 -7.37 12.66 -5.83
N LEU A 71 -7.02 11.41 -6.11
CA LEU A 71 -6.22 10.56 -5.22
C LEU A 71 -4.74 10.60 -5.58
N ASP A 72 -3.89 10.83 -4.58
CA ASP A 72 -2.43 10.72 -4.74
C ASP A 72 -1.93 9.27 -4.67
N GLY A 73 -2.75 8.35 -4.17
CA GLY A 73 -2.34 6.97 -3.93
C GLY A 73 -3.47 6.04 -3.52
N TRP A 74 -3.19 4.74 -3.63
CA TRP A 74 -4.13 3.66 -3.33
C TRP A 74 -3.56 2.77 -2.23
N LEU A 75 -4.31 2.58 -1.15
CA LEU A 75 -4.02 1.57 -0.13
C LEU A 75 -5.05 0.45 -0.22
N ILE A 76 -4.59 -0.77 -0.51
CA ILE A 76 -5.48 -1.92 -0.76
C ILE A 76 -5.20 -3.00 0.28
N LYS A 77 -6.22 -3.34 1.07
CA LYS A 77 -6.19 -4.46 2.00
C LYS A 77 -6.80 -5.70 1.34
N SER A 78 -5.96 -6.59 0.84
CA SER A 78 -6.37 -7.86 0.23
C SER A 78 -5.20 -8.85 0.18
N GLU A 79 -5.48 -10.08 -0.25
CA GLU A 79 -4.44 -10.99 -0.71
C GLU A 79 -3.88 -10.44 -2.04
N ASN A 80 -2.57 -10.25 -2.13
CA ASN A 80 -1.95 -9.45 -3.18
C ASN A 80 -2.13 -10.06 -4.58
N TYR A 81 -2.19 -11.37 -4.75
CA TYR A 81 -2.42 -11.98 -6.05
C TYR A 81 -3.83 -11.69 -6.57
N GLN A 82 -4.84 -11.77 -5.69
CA GLN A 82 -6.23 -11.43 -6.06
C GLN A 82 -6.38 -9.94 -6.36
N ALA A 83 -5.80 -9.06 -5.52
CA ALA A 83 -5.85 -7.63 -5.75
C ALA A 83 -5.19 -7.23 -7.07
N LEU A 84 -3.95 -7.69 -7.32
CA LEU A 84 -3.20 -7.35 -8.52
C LEU A 84 -3.92 -7.80 -9.80
N ASN A 85 -4.58 -8.97 -9.80
CA ASN A 85 -5.39 -9.40 -10.94
C ASN A 85 -6.64 -8.54 -11.14
N THR A 86 -7.36 -8.25 -10.06
CA THR A 86 -8.65 -7.54 -10.12
C THR A 86 -8.50 -6.15 -10.73
N ILE A 87 -7.44 -5.45 -10.37
CA ILE A 87 -7.21 -4.06 -10.82
C ILE A 87 -6.19 -3.96 -11.97
N LEU A 88 -5.64 -5.07 -12.46
CA LEU A 88 -4.71 -5.11 -13.60
C LEU A 88 -5.23 -4.30 -14.80
N PRO A 89 -6.50 -4.41 -15.26
CA PRO A 89 -6.97 -3.68 -16.44
C PRO A 89 -6.77 -2.16 -16.34
N LYS A 90 -6.79 -1.60 -15.12
CA LYS A 90 -6.61 -0.17 -14.89
C LYS A 90 -5.14 0.25 -14.99
N PHE A 91 -4.21 -0.57 -14.50
CA PHE A 91 -2.80 -0.24 -14.33
C PHE A 91 -1.85 -0.97 -15.29
N LYS A 92 -2.38 -1.83 -16.16
CA LYS A 92 -1.62 -2.59 -17.15
C LYS A 92 -0.68 -1.67 -17.94
N GLU A 93 0.61 -2.03 -17.96
CA GLU A 93 1.68 -1.31 -18.68
C GLU A 93 1.82 0.19 -18.30
N LYS A 94 1.36 0.59 -17.11
CA LYS A 94 1.44 1.99 -16.64
C LYS A 94 2.43 2.21 -15.52
N VAL A 95 2.81 1.17 -14.79
CA VAL A 95 3.65 1.32 -13.60
C VAL A 95 5.12 1.52 -13.98
N GLN A 96 5.71 2.60 -13.48
CA GLN A 96 7.13 2.89 -13.69
C GLN A 96 8.03 2.11 -12.72
N THR A 97 7.60 1.91 -11.47
CA THR A 97 8.45 1.31 -10.45
C THR A 97 7.64 0.41 -9.54
N ILE A 98 8.13 -0.81 -9.33
CA ILE A 98 7.62 -1.75 -8.36
C ILE A 98 8.73 -2.03 -7.34
N TYR A 99 8.42 -1.91 -6.07
CA TYR A 99 9.31 -2.34 -4.99
C TYR A 99 8.58 -3.38 -4.15
N ILE A 100 9.21 -4.54 -3.95
CA ILE A 100 8.69 -5.59 -3.08
C ILE A 100 9.75 -6.07 -2.10
N ASP A 101 9.31 -6.34 -0.88
CA ASP A 101 10.09 -6.98 0.18
C ASP A 101 9.37 -8.28 0.59
N PRO A 102 9.45 -9.34 -0.23
CA PRO A 102 8.78 -10.60 0.08
C PRO A 102 9.39 -11.19 1.35
N PRO A 103 8.59 -11.89 2.19
CA PRO A 103 9.11 -12.46 3.42
C PRO A 103 10.20 -13.49 3.09
N PHE A 104 11.43 -13.24 3.55
CA PHE A 104 12.49 -14.24 3.50
C PHE A 104 12.23 -15.30 4.54
N ASN A 105 12.49 -16.55 4.19
CA ASN A 105 12.42 -17.68 5.09
C ASN A 105 13.55 -17.55 6.14
N LYS A 106 13.40 -16.61 7.09
CA LYS A 106 14.29 -16.47 8.23
C LYS A 106 14.14 -17.74 9.04
N GLU A 107 15.21 -18.52 9.12
CA GLU A 107 15.27 -19.81 9.81
C GLU A 107 14.93 -19.74 11.31
N GLN A 108 14.62 -18.56 11.87
CA GLN A 108 14.42 -18.35 13.30
C GLN A 108 12.98 -18.44 13.81
N ASP A 109 11.95 -18.36 12.96
CA ASP A 109 10.54 -18.52 13.39
C ASP A 109 9.88 -19.77 12.80
N ALA A 110 10.66 -20.84 12.61
CA ALA A 110 10.18 -22.10 12.07
C ALA A 110 9.90 -23.11 13.19
N ASP A 111 8.70 -23.04 13.76
CA ASP A 111 8.11 -24.21 14.38
C ASP A 111 8.12 -25.37 13.37
N TYR A 112 8.85 -26.42 13.76
CA TYR A 112 8.79 -27.81 13.33
C TYR A 112 8.93 -28.16 11.83
N PHE A 113 10.13 -28.62 11.47
CA PHE A 113 10.47 -29.88 10.75
C PHE A 113 9.41 -30.57 9.85
N TYR A 114 8.67 -29.83 9.03
CA TYR A 114 8.00 -30.36 7.83
C TYR A 114 8.61 -29.73 6.57
N SER A 115 9.78 -30.28 6.22
CA SER A 115 10.61 -30.07 5.01
C SER A 115 10.84 -28.62 4.57
N ALA A 116 12.03 -28.08 4.87
CA ALA A 116 12.56 -26.84 4.31
C ALA A 116 12.36 -26.75 2.78
N ASN A 117 12.48 -27.87 2.06
CA ASN A 117 12.23 -27.95 0.63
C ASN A 117 10.80 -27.55 0.24
N LYS A 118 9.74 -28.03 0.92
CA LYS A 118 8.35 -27.64 0.55
C LYS A 118 8.12 -26.14 0.75
N LYS A 119 8.71 -25.55 1.80
CA LYS A 119 8.64 -24.12 2.06
C LYS A 119 9.29 -23.31 0.94
N ILE A 120 10.44 -23.77 0.45
CA ILE A 120 11.15 -23.13 -0.68
C ILE A 120 10.34 -23.20 -1.98
N HIS A 121 9.83 -24.37 -2.37
CA HIS A 121 9.05 -24.50 -3.61
C HIS A 121 7.77 -23.66 -3.52
N HIS A 122 7.07 -23.69 -2.38
CA HIS A 122 5.87 -22.89 -2.17
C HIS A 122 6.17 -21.39 -2.27
N TRP A 123 7.26 -20.94 -1.65
CA TRP A 123 7.70 -19.55 -1.72
C TRP A 123 8.06 -19.12 -3.14
N ALA A 124 8.81 -19.96 -3.87
CA ALA A 124 9.16 -19.72 -5.26
C ALA A 124 7.90 -19.60 -6.14
N THR A 125 6.92 -20.50 -5.98
CA THR A 125 5.64 -20.45 -6.70
C THR A 125 4.84 -19.19 -6.36
N ILE A 126 4.78 -18.80 -5.08
CA ILE A 126 4.12 -17.57 -4.66
C ILE A 126 4.77 -16.36 -5.35
N LEU A 127 6.10 -16.27 -5.29
CA LEU A 127 6.85 -15.16 -5.85
C LEU A 127 6.72 -15.12 -7.37
N GLU A 128 6.92 -16.24 -8.06
CA GLU A 128 6.78 -16.37 -9.52
C GLU A 128 5.43 -15.84 -10.01
N ASN A 129 4.33 -16.27 -9.39
CA ASN A 129 2.99 -15.85 -9.76
C ASN A 129 2.81 -14.32 -9.66
N ARG A 130 3.45 -13.67 -8.69
CA ARG A 130 3.38 -12.22 -8.48
C ARG A 130 4.33 -11.45 -9.40
N LEU A 131 5.51 -12.00 -9.66
CA LEU A 131 6.46 -11.42 -10.61
C LEU A 131 5.92 -11.45 -12.04
N LYS A 132 5.21 -12.51 -12.44
CA LYS A 132 4.51 -12.56 -13.73
C LYS A 132 3.48 -11.43 -13.86
N LEU A 133 2.66 -11.22 -12.83
CA LEU A 133 1.73 -10.09 -12.80
C LEU A 133 2.47 -8.75 -12.82
N ALA A 134 3.53 -8.60 -12.03
CA ALA A 134 4.33 -7.37 -11.99
C ALA A 134 4.84 -6.98 -13.38
N LYS A 135 5.20 -7.95 -14.23
CA LYS A 135 5.59 -7.70 -15.62
C LYS A 135 4.46 -7.06 -16.44
N ASP A 136 3.24 -7.54 -16.31
CA ASP A 136 2.08 -6.97 -17.02
C ASP A 136 1.70 -5.57 -16.51
N TRP A 137 2.11 -5.24 -15.29
CA TRP A 137 1.90 -3.92 -14.69
C TRP A 137 2.94 -2.88 -15.15
N LEU A 138 4.19 -3.31 -15.35
CA LEU A 138 5.28 -2.41 -15.71
C LEU A 138 5.10 -1.85 -17.12
N ASN A 139 5.36 -0.55 -17.29
CA ASN A 139 5.53 0.04 -18.60
C ASN A 139 6.87 -0.41 -19.23
N GLU A 140 7.08 -0.13 -20.52
CA GLU A 140 8.28 -0.58 -21.27
C GLU A 140 9.63 -0.14 -20.67
N LYS A 141 9.65 0.95 -19.89
CA LYS A 141 10.85 1.49 -19.22
C LYS A 141 10.83 1.26 -17.71
N GLY A 142 9.83 0.52 -17.23
CA GLY A 142 9.60 0.31 -15.82
C GLY A 142 10.65 -0.63 -15.21
N SER A 143 10.86 -0.47 -13.91
CA SER A 143 11.80 -1.30 -13.16
C SER A 143 11.15 -1.92 -11.94
N ILE A 144 11.51 -3.16 -11.63
CA ILE A 144 11.10 -3.86 -10.42
C ILE A 144 12.32 -4.14 -9.55
N PHE A 145 12.19 -3.81 -8.27
CA PHE A 145 13.17 -4.05 -7.23
C PHE A 145 12.61 -5.07 -6.26
N VAL A 146 13.29 -6.21 -6.16
CA VAL A 146 12.96 -7.27 -5.21
C VAL A 146 14.06 -7.28 -4.17
N ARG A 147 13.75 -6.84 -2.96
CA ARG A 147 14.68 -6.98 -1.85
C ARG A 147 14.91 -8.47 -1.62
N CYS A 148 16.15 -8.92 -1.50
CA CYS A 148 16.45 -10.28 -1.05
C CYS A 148 17.72 -10.38 -0.20
N ASP A 149 17.69 -11.28 0.78
CA ASP A 149 18.89 -11.68 1.50
C ASP A 149 19.72 -12.70 0.70
N TYR A 150 20.88 -13.07 1.23
CA TYR A 150 21.78 -14.04 0.60
C TYR A 150 21.11 -15.39 0.32
N ASN A 151 20.18 -15.81 1.19
CA ASN A 151 19.50 -17.09 1.10
C ASN A 151 18.36 -17.09 0.08
N GLY A 152 17.81 -15.93 -0.28
CA GLY A 152 16.76 -15.82 -1.29
C GLY A 152 17.28 -15.66 -2.73
N ASN A 153 18.49 -15.11 -2.90
CA ASN A 153 18.99 -14.70 -4.21
C ASN A 153 19.05 -15.85 -5.24
N TRP A 154 19.39 -17.07 -4.82
CA TRP A 154 19.47 -18.22 -5.72
C TRP A 154 18.11 -18.66 -6.31
N ILE A 155 17.00 -18.23 -5.72
CA ILE A 155 15.63 -18.44 -6.25
C ILE A 155 15.16 -17.20 -7.01
N VAL A 156 15.31 -16.01 -6.41
CA VAL A 156 14.84 -14.75 -7.01
C VAL A 156 15.52 -14.53 -8.36
N ARG A 157 16.84 -14.71 -8.43
CA ARG A 157 17.60 -14.36 -9.63
C ARG A 157 17.17 -15.18 -10.86
N PRO A 158 17.09 -16.53 -10.81
CA PRO A 158 16.56 -17.31 -11.92
C PRO A 158 15.13 -16.92 -12.33
N LEU A 159 14.23 -16.69 -11.36
CA LEU A 159 12.85 -16.28 -11.65
C LEU A 159 12.81 -14.94 -12.37
N MET A 160 13.62 -13.97 -11.94
CA MET A 160 13.70 -12.66 -12.58
C MET A 160 14.25 -12.78 -14.01
N ASP A 161 15.30 -13.59 -14.21
CA ASP A 161 15.88 -13.82 -15.53
C ASP A 161 14.89 -14.53 -16.48
N GLU A 162 14.09 -15.47 -15.98
CA GLU A 162 13.05 -16.17 -16.76
C GLU A 162 11.91 -15.21 -17.16
N ILE A 163 11.40 -14.42 -16.21
CA ILE A 163 10.22 -13.59 -16.42
C ILE A 163 10.56 -12.32 -17.20
N PHE A 164 11.63 -11.62 -16.82
CA PHE A 164 11.99 -10.31 -17.37
C PHE A 164 13.12 -10.39 -18.42
N GLY A 165 13.80 -11.53 -18.55
CA GLY A 165 14.94 -11.71 -19.44
C GLY A 165 16.25 -11.28 -18.79
N SER A 166 17.27 -12.14 -18.82
CA SER A 166 18.56 -11.90 -18.17
C SER A 166 19.32 -10.67 -18.69
N VAL A 167 19.08 -10.27 -19.94
CA VAL A 167 19.65 -9.06 -20.56
C VAL A 167 19.13 -7.76 -19.95
N ASN A 168 17.95 -7.81 -19.31
CA ASN A 168 17.31 -6.65 -18.69
C ASN A 168 17.73 -6.47 -17.23
N PHE A 169 18.55 -7.37 -16.70
CA PHE A 169 19.06 -7.23 -15.34
C PHE A 169 20.02 -6.03 -15.21
N ARG A 170 19.77 -5.20 -14.19
CA ARG A 170 20.63 -4.09 -13.78
C ARG A 170 21.20 -4.37 -12.39
N LYS A 171 22.48 -4.07 -12.18
CA LYS A 171 23.08 -4.09 -10.83
C LYS A 171 22.75 -2.80 -10.11
N ASP A 172 22.63 -2.89 -8.80
CA ASP A 172 22.48 -1.70 -7.95
C ASP A 172 23.69 -0.79 -8.16
N GLY A 173 23.46 0.44 -8.64
CA GLY A 173 24.50 1.39 -9.05
C GLY A 173 24.71 1.56 -10.58
N ASP A 174 24.06 0.75 -11.42
CA ASP A 174 24.02 1.03 -12.86
C ASP A 174 23.10 2.24 -13.09
N LYS A 175 23.65 3.36 -13.60
CA LYS A 175 22.88 4.59 -13.85
C LYS A 175 21.73 4.33 -14.83
N VAL A 176 20.53 4.82 -14.46
CA VAL A 176 19.30 4.86 -15.29
C VAL A 176 19.49 5.77 -16.49
#